data_AF-A0A4U0W8N3-F1
#
_entry.id   AF-A0A4U0W8N3-F1
#
_cell.length_a   1.000
_cell.length_b   1.000
_cell.length_c   1.000
_cell.angle_alpha   90.00
_cell.angle_beta   90.00
_cell.angle_gamma   90.00
#
_symmetry.space_group_name_H-M   'P 1'
#
loop_
_entity.id
_entity.type
_entity.pdbx_description
1 polymer ?
#
loop_
_entity_poly.entity_id
_entity_poly.type
_entity_poly.pdbx_seq_one_letter_code
_entity_poly.pdbx_strand_id
1 'polypeptide(L)'
;QERRTKGVAGGEGQAFAERIAKDAKFDNDLDYMDENATKLSKHVAKSEINLRNTAISDFQKISRIFDSCALCHHEDTATPPIAPIVSLATRVYLTLPTEPEISDGGACIVPIQHRTNLLECDDDEWEEMRNFMKCLTRMYHSQGRDVLFYENAAHPARKRHAAMEAVPIPYSLGETAPAFFKEAILAADEQWTQHKPLIDTLARAKAGGLGKLAFRRCLAKEMPYFHVWFDIDGGLGHVVEDERRWPKGDLFAREIVGGMLDKRPDVVKRQGRWQRSDRRVEGFRTRWRKFDWTGVLTDG
;
A
#
# COMPACT_ATOMS: atom_id res chain seq x y z
N GLN A 1 -1.21 -30.73 -12.15
CA GLN A 1 0.05 -29.98 -12.22
C GLN A 1 -0.21 -28.48 -12.37
N GLU A 2 -1.10 -28.05 -13.27
CA GLU A 2 -1.58 -26.65 -13.33
C GLU A 2 -2.10 -26.12 -11.99
N ARG A 3 -2.84 -26.94 -11.23
CA ARG A 3 -3.25 -26.57 -9.85
C ARG A 3 -2.08 -26.30 -8.89
N ARG A 4 -0.90 -26.87 -9.14
CA ARG A 4 0.33 -26.69 -8.32
C ARG A 4 1.15 -25.46 -8.77
N THR A 5 1.03 -25.03 -10.02
CA THR A 5 1.75 -23.87 -10.56
C THR A 5 0.89 -22.60 -10.61
N LYS A 6 -0.43 -22.74 -10.48
CA LYS A 6 -1.39 -21.62 -10.42
C LYS A 6 -1.08 -20.72 -9.23
N GLY A 7 -0.67 -19.48 -9.51
CA GLY A 7 -0.34 -18.46 -8.50
C GLY A 7 1.13 -18.42 -8.05
N VAL A 8 2.00 -19.26 -8.61
CA VAL A 8 3.45 -19.17 -8.35
C VAL A 8 4.02 -18.02 -9.18
N ALA A 9 4.61 -17.02 -8.50
CA ALA A 9 5.28 -15.90 -9.17
C ALA A 9 6.36 -16.42 -10.13
N GLY A 10 6.35 -15.93 -11.38
CA GLY A 10 7.28 -16.35 -12.43
C GLY A 10 6.84 -17.57 -13.25
N GLY A 11 6.10 -18.53 -12.68
CA GLY A 11 5.46 -19.64 -13.39
C GLY A 11 6.30 -20.30 -14.49
N GLU A 12 5.76 -20.35 -15.70
CA GLU A 12 6.43 -20.90 -16.89
C GLU A 12 7.59 -20.02 -17.39
N GLY A 13 7.47 -18.69 -17.26
CA GLY A 13 8.49 -17.74 -17.68
C GLY A 13 9.78 -17.88 -16.88
N GLN A 14 9.69 -18.08 -15.56
CA GLN A 14 10.86 -18.34 -14.72
C GLN A 14 11.47 -19.71 -15.05
N ALA A 15 10.66 -20.74 -15.31
CA ALA A 15 11.18 -22.04 -15.73
C ALA A 15 11.91 -21.96 -17.08
N PHE A 16 11.41 -21.15 -18.00
CA PHE A 16 12.06 -20.88 -19.28
C PHE A 16 13.38 -20.12 -19.10
N ALA A 17 13.40 -19.06 -18.29
CA ALA A 17 14.61 -18.31 -17.97
C ALA A 17 15.68 -19.19 -17.29
N GLU A 18 15.28 -20.06 -16.35
CA GLU A 18 16.18 -21.02 -15.72
C GLU A 18 16.80 -22.02 -16.72
N ARG A 19 16.08 -22.38 -17.80
CA ARG A 19 16.61 -23.26 -18.86
C ARG A 19 17.62 -22.54 -19.72
N ILE A 20 17.31 -21.32 -20.16
CA ILE A 20 18.26 -20.46 -20.90
C ILE A 20 19.54 -20.27 -20.08
N ALA A 21 19.41 -19.90 -18.80
CA ALA A 21 20.56 -19.64 -17.94
C ALA A 21 21.45 -20.87 -17.70
N LYS A 22 20.91 -22.09 -17.81
CA LYS A 22 21.67 -23.35 -17.69
C LYS A 22 22.30 -23.81 -19.00
N ASP A 23 21.88 -23.25 -20.12
CA ASP A 23 22.34 -23.66 -21.45
C ASP A 23 23.48 -22.77 -21.92
N ALA A 24 24.72 -23.21 -21.65
CA ALA A 24 25.91 -22.43 -21.98
C ALA A 24 26.13 -22.19 -23.49
N LYS A 25 25.42 -22.94 -24.35
CA LYS A 25 25.45 -22.80 -25.82
C LYS A 25 24.22 -22.08 -26.38
N PHE A 26 23.38 -21.51 -25.52
CA PHE A 26 22.19 -20.81 -25.96
C PHE A 26 22.55 -19.68 -26.92
N ASP A 27 21.97 -19.73 -28.11
CA ASP A 27 21.96 -18.63 -29.06
C ASP A 27 20.53 -18.09 -29.21
N ASN A 28 20.41 -16.76 -29.33
CA ASN A 28 19.12 -16.08 -29.39
C ASN A 28 18.70 -15.80 -30.84
N ASP A 29 18.76 -16.82 -31.69
CA ASP A 29 18.26 -16.78 -33.06
C ASP A 29 17.11 -17.78 -33.27
N LEU A 30 16.38 -17.59 -34.37
CA LEU A 30 15.20 -18.41 -34.67
C LEU A 30 15.57 -19.86 -34.97
N ASP A 31 16.74 -20.08 -35.57
CA ASP A 31 17.21 -21.40 -35.98
C ASP A 31 17.55 -22.26 -34.76
N TYR A 32 18.31 -21.73 -33.79
CA TYR A 32 18.60 -22.38 -32.51
C TYR A 32 17.33 -22.68 -31.72
N MET A 33 16.40 -21.73 -31.67
CA MET A 33 15.13 -21.89 -30.95
C MET A 33 14.27 -23.01 -31.56
N ASP A 34 14.25 -23.15 -32.88
CA ASP A 34 13.52 -24.23 -33.56
C ASP A 34 14.19 -25.59 -33.36
N GLU A 35 15.52 -25.66 -33.58
CA GLU A 35 16.30 -26.88 -33.37
C GLU A 35 16.23 -27.39 -31.91
N ASN A 36 16.17 -26.48 -30.94
CA ASN A 36 16.12 -26.80 -29.52
C ASN A 36 14.72 -26.66 -28.90
N ALA A 37 13.67 -26.52 -29.71
CA ALA A 37 12.30 -26.30 -29.23
C ALA A 37 11.84 -27.35 -28.20
N THR A 38 12.17 -28.63 -28.44
CA THR A 38 11.85 -29.73 -27.51
C THR A 38 12.63 -29.66 -26.19
N LYS A 39 13.84 -29.10 -26.19
CA LYS A 39 14.65 -28.90 -24.97
C LYS A 39 14.14 -27.70 -24.17
N LEU A 40 13.79 -26.62 -24.86
CA LEU A 40 13.30 -25.37 -24.26
C LEU A 40 11.85 -25.46 -23.76
N SER A 41 11.03 -26.36 -24.32
CA SER A 41 9.65 -26.63 -23.88
C SER A 41 9.53 -27.71 -22.79
N LYS A 42 10.60 -28.47 -22.51
CA LYS A 42 10.57 -29.52 -21.48
C LYS A 42 10.31 -28.93 -20.10
N HIS A 43 9.17 -29.30 -19.51
CA HIS A 43 8.87 -29.03 -18.11
C HIS A 43 9.63 -30.01 -17.22
N VAL A 44 10.71 -29.52 -16.61
CA VAL A 44 11.43 -30.27 -15.57
C VAL A 44 10.72 -30.00 -14.25
N ALA A 45 10.15 -31.04 -13.65
CA ALA A 45 9.63 -30.95 -12.29
C ALA A 45 10.79 -30.59 -11.33
N LYS A 46 10.63 -29.51 -10.57
CA LYS A 46 11.60 -29.17 -9.52
C LYS A 46 11.66 -30.35 -8.53
N SER A 47 12.87 -30.74 -8.12
CA SER A 47 13.03 -31.79 -7.11
C SER A 47 12.29 -31.40 -5.83
N GLU A 48 11.76 -32.38 -5.11
CA GLU A 48 11.05 -32.14 -3.85
C GLU A 48 11.93 -31.39 -2.84
N ILE A 49 13.24 -31.65 -2.86
CA ILE A 49 14.24 -30.96 -2.04
C ILE A 49 14.30 -29.46 -2.40
N ASN A 50 14.32 -29.11 -3.69
CA ASN A 50 14.35 -27.71 -4.10
C ASN A 50 13.05 -26.99 -3.75
N LEU A 51 11.90 -27.64 -3.96
CA LEU A 51 10.60 -27.07 -3.61
C LEU A 51 10.51 -26.80 -2.10
N ARG A 52 10.97 -27.77 -1.28
CA ARG A 52 11.05 -27.64 0.18
C ARG A 52 11.98 -26.50 0.58
N ASN A 53 13.17 -26.40 -0.02
CA ASN A 53 14.13 -25.35 0.31
C ASN A 53 13.60 -23.94 -0.03
N THR A 54 12.94 -23.78 -1.18
CA THR A 54 12.29 -22.50 -1.54
C THR A 54 11.19 -22.16 -0.53
N ALA A 55 10.31 -23.10 -0.20
CA ALA A 55 9.25 -22.87 0.78
C ALA A 55 9.79 -22.51 2.17
N ILE A 56 10.88 -23.15 2.62
CA ILE A 56 11.55 -22.82 3.88
C ILE A 56 12.15 -21.40 3.82
N SER A 57 12.82 -21.05 2.73
CA SER A 57 13.40 -19.72 2.54
C SER A 57 12.33 -18.63 2.55
N ASP A 58 11.21 -18.86 1.85
CA ASP A 58 10.09 -17.93 1.80
C ASP A 58 9.43 -17.79 3.17
N PHE A 59 9.23 -18.91 3.89
CA PHE A 59 8.71 -18.90 5.25
C PHE A 59 9.62 -18.09 6.18
N GLN A 60 10.94 -18.36 6.19
CA GLN A 60 11.90 -17.62 7.00
C GLN A 60 11.90 -16.12 6.68
N LYS A 61 11.78 -15.77 5.39
CA LYS A 61 11.70 -14.37 4.95
C LYS A 61 10.43 -13.70 5.47
N ILE A 62 9.28 -14.37 5.36
CA ILE A 62 7.99 -13.86 5.83
C ILE A 62 8.00 -13.71 7.36
N SER A 63 8.47 -14.71 8.10
CA SER A 63 8.57 -14.65 9.57
C SER A 63 9.41 -13.45 10.01
N ARG A 64 10.59 -13.22 9.40
CA ARG A 64 11.42 -12.05 9.71
C ARG A 64 10.70 -10.72 9.44
N ILE A 65 9.88 -10.65 8.39
CA ILE A 65 9.12 -9.43 8.07
C ILE A 65 8.04 -9.19 9.13
N PHE A 66 7.33 -10.24 9.55
CA PHE A 66 6.34 -10.14 10.61
C PHE A 66 6.99 -9.73 11.93
N ASP A 67 8.07 -10.39 12.34
CA ASP A 67 8.81 -10.12 13.58
C ASP A 67 9.40 -8.71 13.66
N SER A 68 9.76 -8.12 12.52
CA SER A 68 10.33 -6.77 12.44
C SER A 68 9.32 -5.67 12.10
N CYS A 69 8.04 -6.03 11.95
CA CYS A 69 7.02 -5.08 11.55
C CYS A 69 6.72 -4.09 12.68
N ALA A 70 6.91 -2.79 12.40
CA ALA A 70 6.66 -1.74 13.38
C ALA A 70 5.17 -1.53 13.71
N LEU A 71 4.29 -2.09 12.88
CA LEU A 71 2.84 -1.87 12.90
C LEU A 71 2.04 -3.08 13.38
N CYS A 72 2.65 -4.27 13.48
CA CYS A 72 1.93 -5.46 13.94
C CYS A 72 1.80 -5.49 15.46
N HIS A 73 0.66 -6.02 15.92
CA HIS A 73 0.56 -6.56 17.27
C HIS A 73 1.09 -8.00 17.26
N HIS A 74 2.09 -8.31 18.07
CA HIS A 74 2.61 -9.67 18.16
C HIS A 74 1.85 -10.42 19.25
N GLU A 75 0.80 -11.16 18.87
CA GLU A 75 -0.05 -11.92 19.79
C GLU A 75 0.78 -12.92 20.62
N ASP A 76 1.69 -13.66 19.99
CA ASP A 76 2.52 -14.69 20.63
C ASP A 76 3.38 -14.16 21.79
N THR A 77 3.81 -12.90 21.69
CA THR A 77 4.70 -12.27 22.68
C THR A 77 3.99 -11.19 23.49
N ALA A 78 2.67 -11.02 23.31
CA ALA A 78 1.88 -9.91 23.83
C ALA A 78 2.55 -8.53 23.65
N THR A 79 3.34 -8.38 22.59
CA THR A 79 4.15 -7.18 22.36
C THR A 79 3.35 -6.21 21.49
N PRO A 80 3.02 -5.01 22.00
CA PRO A 80 2.30 -4.02 21.20
C PRO A 80 3.18 -3.47 20.08
N PRO A 81 2.57 -2.91 19.02
CA PRO A 81 3.29 -2.31 17.91
C PRO A 81 4.29 -1.24 18.38
N ILE A 82 5.32 -1.04 17.58
CA ILE A 82 6.29 0.04 17.81
C ILE A 82 5.62 1.39 17.57
N ALA A 83 4.71 1.47 16.60
CA ALA A 83 3.88 2.64 16.38
C ALA A 83 2.94 2.90 17.57
N PRO A 84 2.85 4.14 18.07
CA PRO A 84 2.03 4.44 19.23
C PRO A 84 0.54 4.39 18.87
N ILE A 85 -0.26 3.63 19.62
CA ILE A 85 -1.69 3.52 19.38
C ILE A 85 -2.40 4.74 19.96
N VAL A 86 -3.08 5.52 19.10
CA VAL A 86 -3.89 6.68 19.50
C VAL A 86 -5.29 6.22 19.92
N SER A 87 -5.92 5.39 19.10
CA SER A 87 -7.27 4.85 19.27
C SER A 87 -7.32 3.44 18.65
N LEU A 88 -8.10 2.54 19.24
CA LEU A 88 -8.14 1.11 18.90
C LEU A 88 -9.60 0.69 18.70
N ALA A 89 -9.92 0.20 17.50
CA ALA A 89 -11.18 -0.49 17.19
C ALA A 89 -10.99 -2.02 17.30
N THR A 90 -11.90 -2.81 16.73
CA THR A 90 -11.87 -4.27 16.87
C THR A 90 -10.79 -4.91 16.01
N ARG A 91 -10.62 -4.43 14.77
CA ARG A 91 -9.66 -4.98 13.79
C ARG A 91 -8.73 -3.92 13.20
N VAL A 92 -8.95 -2.65 13.51
CA VAL A 92 -8.17 -1.51 13.00
C VAL A 92 -7.77 -0.59 14.14
N TYR A 93 -6.64 0.09 14.02
CA TYR A 93 -6.25 1.12 14.97
C TYR A 93 -5.73 2.38 14.26
N LEU A 94 -5.74 3.49 15.01
CA LEU A 94 -5.22 4.78 14.58
C LEU A 94 -3.85 5.02 15.24
N THR A 95 -2.87 5.44 14.45
CA THR A 95 -1.55 5.87 14.91
C THR A 95 -1.12 7.17 14.22
N LEU A 96 0.09 7.64 14.51
CA LEU A 96 0.70 8.80 13.87
C LEU A 96 1.66 8.37 12.75
N PRO A 97 1.80 9.19 11.69
CA PRO A 97 2.81 8.96 10.67
C PRO A 97 4.22 9.17 11.25
N THR A 98 5.23 8.62 10.58
CA THR A 98 6.63 8.79 10.98
C THR A 98 7.13 10.23 10.80
N GLU A 99 8.05 10.67 11.65
CA GLU A 99 8.69 11.99 11.49
C GLU A 99 9.73 12.01 10.34
N PRO A 100 9.78 13.09 9.53
CA PRO A 100 9.02 14.32 9.68
C PRO A 100 7.66 14.25 8.99
N GLU A 101 6.68 14.87 9.63
CA GLU A 101 5.38 15.11 9.02
C GLU A 101 5.48 16.13 7.88
N ILE A 102 4.73 15.87 6.81
CA ILE A 102 4.55 16.85 5.74
C ILE A 102 3.52 17.90 6.10
N SER A 103 2.49 17.48 6.83
CA SER A 103 1.47 18.38 7.37
C SER A 103 1.27 18.06 8.84
N ASP A 104 1.11 19.10 9.66
CA ASP A 104 0.95 18.96 11.11
C ASP A 104 -0.35 18.24 11.45
N GLY A 105 -0.25 17.24 12.33
CA GLY A 105 -1.36 16.45 12.80
C GLY A 105 -1.85 15.45 11.76
N GLY A 106 -0.94 14.83 11.01
CA GLY A 106 -1.26 13.68 10.19
C GLY A 106 -1.64 12.47 11.05
N ALA A 107 -2.29 11.49 10.44
CA ALA A 107 -2.66 10.25 11.09
C ALA A 107 -2.47 9.07 10.15
N CYS A 108 -2.42 7.86 10.69
CA CYS A 108 -2.25 6.64 9.92
C CYS A 108 -3.25 5.59 10.45
N ILE A 109 -4.09 5.03 9.57
CA ILE A 109 -5.09 4.01 9.90
C ILE A 109 -4.53 2.67 9.44
N VAL A 110 -4.47 1.69 10.35
CA VAL A 110 -3.73 0.45 10.14
C VAL A 110 -4.56 -0.75 10.61
N PRO A 111 -4.73 -1.80 9.81
CA PRO A 111 -5.33 -3.04 10.28
C PRO A 111 -4.44 -3.68 11.36
N ILE A 112 -5.03 -4.39 12.32
CA ILE A 112 -4.28 -5.09 13.36
C ILE A 112 -3.55 -6.29 12.75
N GLN A 113 -4.24 -7.04 11.88
CA GLN A 113 -3.64 -8.15 11.14
C GLN A 113 -2.75 -7.63 10.02
N HIS A 114 -1.59 -8.27 9.82
CA HIS A 114 -0.68 -7.93 8.73
C HIS A 114 -1.32 -8.22 7.37
N ARG A 115 -1.88 -7.18 6.76
CA ARG A 115 -2.29 -7.16 5.35
C ARG A 115 -1.16 -6.55 4.52
N THR A 116 -0.94 -7.03 3.30
CA THR A 116 0.10 -6.46 2.42
C THR A 116 -0.36 -5.21 1.67
N ASN A 117 -1.67 -5.07 1.49
CA ASN A 117 -2.34 -3.88 0.98
C ASN A 117 -3.81 -3.84 1.46
N LEU A 118 -4.48 -2.70 1.32
CA LEU A 118 -5.84 -2.52 1.83
C LEU A 118 -6.91 -3.28 1.04
N LEU A 119 -6.63 -3.73 -0.18
CA LEU A 119 -7.53 -4.62 -0.94
C LEU A 119 -7.60 -6.03 -0.35
N GLU A 120 -6.61 -6.42 0.47
CA GLU A 120 -6.65 -7.69 1.22
C GLU A 120 -7.52 -7.62 2.47
N CYS A 121 -7.95 -6.42 2.89
CA CYS A 121 -8.81 -6.26 4.05
C CYS A 121 -10.20 -6.87 3.80
N ASP A 122 -10.75 -7.48 4.84
CA ASP A 122 -12.12 -7.97 4.85
C ASP A 122 -13.14 -6.81 4.95
N ASP A 123 -14.43 -7.15 4.90
CA ASP A 123 -15.51 -6.15 4.87
C ASP A 123 -15.65 -5.39 6.20
N ASP A 124 -15.34 -6.03 7.33
CA ASP A 124 -15.43 -5.42 8.66
C ASP A 124 -14.24 -4.48 8.89
N GLU A 125 -13.02 -4.94 8.56
CA GLU A 125 -11.79 -4.14 8.56
C GLU A 125 -12.01 -2.87 7.73
N TRP A 126 -12.55 -3.01 6.51
CA TRP A 126 -12.81 -1.87 5.63
C TRP A 126 -13.85 -0.89 6.19
N GLU A 127 -14.93 -1.37 6.82
CA GLU A 127 -15.93 -0.47 7.41
C GLU A 127 -15.40 0.26 8.64
N GLU A 128 -14.58 -0.39 9.48
CA GLU A 128 -13.88 0.29 10.58
C GLU A 128 -12.93 1.38 10.06
N MET A 129 -12.15 1.09 9.00
CA MET A 129 -11.31 2.10 8.36
C MET A 129 -12.13 3.29 7.85
N ARG A 130 -13.28 3.05 7.20
CA ARG A 130 -14.18 4.12 6.74
C ARG A 130 -14.78 4.92 7.88
N ASN A 131 -15.02 4.32 9.05
CA ASN A 131 -15.46 5.06 10.23
C ASN A 131 -14.36 5.98 10.75
N PHE A 132 -13.11 5.53 10.78
CA PHE A 132 -11.97 6.42 11.05
C PHE A 132 -11.86 7.55 10.03
N MET A 133 -11.99 7.27 8.72
CA MET A 133 -11.99 8.31 7.68
C MET A 133 -13.05 9.38 7.96
N LYS A 134 -14.31 8.98 8.18
CA LYS A 134 -15.42 9.90 8.51
C LYS A 134 -15.10 10.78 9.71
N CYS A 135 -14.60 10.20 10.79
CA CYS A 135 -14.29 10.93 12.02
C CYS A 135 -13.08 11.86 11.87
N LEU A 136 -12.03 11.43 11.15
CA LEU A 136 -10.87 12.27 10.82
C LEU A 136 -11.28 13.44 9.93
N THR A 137 -12.08 13.22 8.90
CA THR A 137 -12.63 14.29 8.05
C THR A 137 -13.39 15.31 8.88
N ARG A 138 -14.25 14.88 9.83
CA ARG A 138 -14.96 15.80 10.73
C ARG A 138 -14.02 16.56 11.67
N MET A 139 -12.98 15.90 12.19
CA MET A 139 -11.98 16.53 13.04
C MET A 139 -11.22 17.62 12.27
N TYR A 140 -10.68 17.32 11.10
CA TYR A 140 -9.94 18.27 10.28
C TYR A 140 -10.84 19.41 9.78
N HIS A 141 -12.09 19.11 9.44
CA HIS A 141 -13.07 20.13 9.07
C HIS A 141 -13.30 21.13 10.21
N SER A 142 -13.38 20.67 11.46
CA SER A 142 -13.52 21.57 12.61
C SER A 142 -12.32 22.49 12.83
N GLN A 143 -11.18 22.17 12.20
CA GLN A 143 -9.94 22.93 12.26
C GLN A 143 -9.73 23.81 11.01
N GLY A 144 -10.72 23.87 10.10
CA GLY A 144 -10.60 24.64 8.85
C GLY A 144 -9.70 23.97 7.82
N ARG A 145 -9.57 22.64 7.85
CA ARG A 145 -8.70 21.86 6.97
C ARG A 145 -9.48 20.77 6.25
N ASP A 146 -9.03 20.45 5.05
CA ASP A 146 -9.42 19.26 4.32
C ASP A 146 -8.46 18.10 4.63
N VAL A 147 -8.73 16.90 4.14
CA VAL A 147 -7.89 15.72 4.35
C VAL A 147 -7.78 14.87 3.09
N LEU A 148 -6.55 14.49 2.77
CA LEU A 148 -6.25 13.48 1.77
C LEU A 148 -5.96 12.16 2.46
N PHE A 149 -6.53 11.08 1.95
CA PHE A 149 -6.11 9.73 2.35
C PHE A 149 -5.36 9.07 1.21
N TYR A 150 -4.34 8.28 1.48
CA TYR A 150 -3.69 7.49 0.43
C TYR A 150 -3.06 6.22 0.97
N GLU A 151 -2.77 5.31 0.04
CA GLU A 151 -1.98 4.10 0.25
C GLU A 151 -0.98 3.97 -0.89
N ASN A 152 0.26 3.59 -0.56
CA ASN A 152 1.26 3.20 -1.54
C ASN A 152 1.62 1.71 -1.39
N ALA A 153 0.94 0.88 -2.18
CA ALA A 153 1.14 -0.56 -2.28
C ALA A 153 1.98 -0.94 -3.53
N ALA A 154 2.88 -0.07 -3.99
CA ALA A 154 3.66 -0.26 -5.21
C ALA A 154 4.77 -1.32 -5.10
N HIS A 155 5.01 -1.91 -3.93
CA HIS A 155 6.09 -2.89 -3.71
C HIS A 155 5.65 -4.13 -2.92
N PRO A 156 4.69 -4.92 -3.43
CA PRO A 156 4.13 -6.08 -2.72
C PRO A 156 5.18 -7.15 -2.38
N ALA A 157 6.27 -7.24 -3.14
CA ALA A 157 7.38 -8.16 -2.87
C ALA A 157 8.11 -7.87 -1.53
N ARG A 158 7.99 -6.65 -1.00
CA ARG A 158 8.52 -6.26 0.31
C ARG A 158 7.61 -6.63 1.48
N LYS A 159 6.35 -7.02 1.19
CA LYS A 159 5.35 -7.44 2.19
C LYS A 159 5.23 -6.44 3.35
N ARG A 160 5.28 -5.14 3.05
CA ARG A 160 5.03 -4.10 4.06
C ARG A 160 3.60 -4.22 4.57
N HIS A 161 3.39 -3.78 5.81
CA HIS A 161 2.05 -3.70 6.38
C HIS A 161 1.28 -2.60 5.66
N ALA A 162 0.06 -2.92 5.21
CA ALA A 162 -0.90 -1.96 4.69
C ALA A 162 -1.16 -0.84 5.71
N ALA A 163 -1.18 0.39 5.22
CA ALA A 163 -1.37 1.57 6.04
C ALA A 163 -2.03 2.65 5.17
N MET A 164 -3.13 3.22 5.66
CA MET A 164 -3.76 4.36 5.04
C MET A 164 -3.26 5.62 5.74
N GLU A 165 -2.50 6.43 5.04
CA GLU A 165 -2.03 7.71 5.53
C GLU A 165 -3.14 8.77 5.37
N ALA A 166 -3.35 9.58 6.38
CA ALA A 166 -4.30 10.69 6.39
C ALA A 166 -3.53 12.01 6.58
N VAL A 167 -3.51 12.84 5.54
CA VAL A 167 -2.73 14.07 5.51
C VAL A 167 -3.66 15.27 5.45
N PRO A 168 -3.77 16.07 6.54
CA PRO A 168 -4.58 17.27 6.53
C PRO A 168 -3.95 18.35 5.64
N ILE A 169 -4.76 19.06 4.87
CA ILE A 169 -4.32 20.16 4.00
C ILE A 169 -5.24 21.39 4.18
N PRO A 170 -4.75 22.61 3.89
CA PRO A 170 -5.63 23.78 3.79
C PRO A 170 -6.75 23.57 2.77
N TYR A 171 -7.96 24.07 3.05
CA TYR A 171 -9.10 23.95 2.13
C TYR A 171 -8.84 24.51 0.73
N SER A 172 -8.06 25.59 0.64
CA SER A 172 -7.67 26.18 -0.65
C SER A 172 -6.96 25.20 -1.58
N LEU A 173 -6.35 24.15 -1.02
CA LEU A 173 -5.65 23.10 -1.76
C LEU A 173 -6.51 21.84 -1.95
N GLY A 174 -7.63 21.69 -1.24
CA GLY A 174 -8.51 20.52 -1.36
C GLY A 174 -9.11 20.38 -2.76
N GLU A 175 -9.61 21.48 -3.33
CA GLU A 175 -10.20 21.47 -4.68
C GLU A 175 -9.18 21.23 -5.79
N THR A 176 -7.92 21.60 -5.57
CA THR A 176 -6.85 21.46 -6.58
C THR A 176 -6.06 20.16 -6.43
N ALA A 177 -6.11 19.49 -5.27
CA ALA A 177 -5.41 18.24 -5.02
C ALA A 177 -5.65 17.17 -6.13
N PRO A 178 -6.89 16.95 -6.62
CA PRO A 178 -7.11 15.99 -7.69
C PRO A 178 -6.33 16.29 -8.98
N ALA A 179 -6.15 17.57 -9.32
CA ALA A 179 -5.39 17.98 -10.50
C ALA A 179 -3.88 17.69 -10.30
N PHE A 180 -3.31 18.06 -9.16
CA PHE A 180 -1.89 17.78 -8.85
C PHE A 180 -1.58 16.28 -8.89
N PHE A 181 -2.41 15.44 -8.25
CA PHE A 181 -2.21 14.00 -8.28
C PHE A 181 -2.40 13.42 -9.67
N LYS A 182 -3.38 13.90 -10.45
CA LYS A 182 -3.58 13.47 -11.83
C LYS A 182 -2.35 13.78 -12.69
N GLU A 183 -1.83 15.00 -12.62
CA GLU A 183 -0.63 15.40 -13.37
C GLU A 183 0.59 14.59 -12.95
N ALA A 184 0.81 14.42 -11.64
CA ALA A 184 1.94 13.66 -11.12
C ALA A 184 1.89 12.18 -11.51
N ILE A 185 0.70 11.55 -11.49
CA ILE A 185 0.52 10.16 -11.95
C ILE A 185 0.85 10.07 -13.44
N LEU A 186 0.28 10.95 -14.27
CA LEU A 186 0.54 10.95 -15.71
C LEU A 186 2.00 11.22 -16.07
N ALA A 187 2.70 12.02 -15.26
CA ALA A 187 4.13 12.30 -15.44
C ALA A 187 5.04 11.17 -14.95
N ALA A 188 4.62 10.44 -13.92
CA ALA A 188 5.35 9.28 -13.40
C ALA A 188 5.15 8.02 -14.24
N ASP A 189 4.04 7.95 -14.98
CA ASP A 189 3.70 6.81 -15.80
C ASP A 189 4.63 6.64 -17.01
N GLU A 190 4.78 5.40 -17.45
CA GLU A 190 5.51 5.08 -18.66
C GLU A 190 4.63 5.27 -19.90
N GLN A 191 5.19 5.79 -20.99
CA GLN A 191 4.45 6.07 -22.23
C GLN A 191 3.88 4.80 -22.90
N TRP A 192 4.23 3.61 -22.39
CA TRP A 192 3.89 2.30 -22.94
C TRP A 192 3.42 1.31 -21.86
N THR A 193 2.56 1.75 -20.93
CA THR A 193 1.92 0.86 -19.95
C THR A 193 0.77 0.06 -20.55
N GLN A 194 0.54 -1.14 -20.01
CA GLN A 194 -0.59 -2.00 -20.37
C GLN A 194 -1.89 -1.53 -19.70
N HIS A 195 -1.79 -1.08 -18.46
CA HIS A 195 -2.92 -0.58 -17.68
C HIS A 195 -3.15 0.90 -17.99
N LYS A 196 -4.40 1.34 -17.85
CA LYS A 196 -4.68 2.77 -17.96
C LYS A 196 -3.87 3.52 -16.90
N PRO A 197 -3.18 4.61 -17.26
CA PRO A 197 -2.39 5.42 -16.33
C PRO A 197 -3.19 5.83 -15.09
N LEU A 198 -4.49 6.08 -15.27
CA LEU A 198 -5.35 6.63 -14.24
C LEU A 198 -6.66 5.86 -14.16
N ILE A 199 -7.00 5.45 -12.95
CA ILE A 199 -8.24 4.78 -12.58
C ILE A 199 -9.01 5.74 -11.68
N ASP A 200 -10.02 6.41 -12.25
CA ASP A 200 -10.86 7.35 -11.52
C ASP A 200 -11.91 6.60 -10.69
N THR A 201 -11.58 6.28 -9.44
CA THR A 201 -12.51 5.59 -8.55
C THR A 201 -13.61 6.52 -8.05
N LEU A 202 -13.38 7.84 -8.02
CA LEU A 202 -14.39 8.82 -7.63
C LEU A 202 -15.54 8.88 -8.66
N ALA A 203 -15.21 8.95 -9.95
CA ALA A 203 -16.19 8.89 -11.03
C ALA A 203 -16.96 7.56 -11.01
N ARG A 204 -16.27 6.45 -10.72
CA ARG A 204 -16.90 5.12 -10.59
C ARG A 204 -17.79 5.01 -9.36
N ALA A 205 -17.44 5.65 -8.24
CA ALA A 205 -18.26 5.71 -7.05
C ALA A 205 -19.56 6.48 -7.30
N LYS A 206 -19.46 7.66 -7.92
CA LYS A 206 -20.59 8.57 -8.16
C LYS A 206 -21.43 8.19 -9.38
N ALA A 207 -20.84 8.25 -10.58
CA ALA A 207 -21.55 8.00 -11.83
C ALA A 207 -21.72 6.50 -12.13
N GLY A 208 -20.77 5.67 -11.70
CA GLY A 208 -20.82 4.22 -11.88
C GLY A 208 -21.68 3.47 -10.85
N GLY A 209 -22.22 4.16 -9.85
CA GLY A 209 -23.08 3.56 -8.82
C GLY A 209 -22.38 2.58 -7.87
N LEU A 210 -21.04 2.52 -7.88
CA LEU A 210 -20.29 1.59 -7.03
C LEU A 210 -20.19 2.07 -5.57
N GLY A 211 -20.37 3.37 -5.31
CA GLY A 211 -20.24 3.98 -4.00
C GLY A 211 -18.97 3.51 -3.27
N LYS A 212 -19.13 3.07 -2.02
CA LYS A 212 -18.03 2.58 -1.16
C LYS A 212 -17.23 1.40 -1.71
N LEU A 213 -17.72 0.70 -2.74
CA LEU A 213 -17.05 -0.45 -3.35
C LEU A 213 -16.12 -0.05 -4.51
N ALA A 214 -16.09 1.21 -4.92
CA ALA A 214 -15.36 1.65 -6.11
C ALA A 214 -13.87 1.24 -6.07
N PHE A 215 -13.19 1.47 -4.94
CA PHE A 215 -11.79 1.05 -4.74
C PHE A 215 -11.61 -0.47 -4.93
N ARG A 216 -12.37 -1.28 -4.16
CA ARG A 216 -12.24 -2.76 -4.14
C ARG A 216 -12.73 -3.45 -5.42
N ARG A 217 -13.52 -2.76 -6.24
CA ARG A 217 -14.01 -3.26 -7.54
C ARG A 217 -13.18 -2.83 -8.73
N CYS A 218 -12.40 -1.74 -8.61
CA CYS A 218 -11.61 -1.17 -9.71
C CYS A 218 -10.14 -1.60 -9.70
N LEU A 219 -9.63 -2.06 -8.56
CA LEU A 219 -8.24 -2.53 -8.40
C LEU A 219 -8.22 -4.00 -7.94
N ALA A 220 -7.17 -4.72 -8.35
CA ALA A 220 -6.92 -6.09 -7.93
C ALA A 220 -5.79 -6.12 -6.89
N LYS A 221 -5.97 -6.91 -5.82
CA LYS A 221 -5.02 -6.99 -4.69
C LYS A 221 -3.66 -7.57 -5.07
N GLU A 222 -3.59 -8.33 -6.16
CA GLU A 222 -2.35 -8.93 -6.67
C GLU A 222 -1.46 -7.93 -7.41
N MET A 223 -2.02 -6.80 -7.85
CA MET A 223 -1.30 -5.79 -8.63
C MET A 223 -0.67 -4.75 -7.70
N PRO A 224 0.56 -4.29 -7.96
CA PRO A 224 1.11 -3.11 -7.29
C PRO A 224 0.31 -1.86 -7.68
N TYR A 225 -0.04 -1.02 -6.70
CA TYR A 225 -0.78 0.22 -6.97
C TYR A 225 -0.44 1.34 -6.00
N PHE A 226 -0.79 2.54 -6.43
CA PHE A 226 -0.97 3.71 -5.58
C PHE A 226 -2.42 4.15 -5.66
N HIS A 227 -3.02 4.52 -4.53
CA HIS A 227 -4.37 5.07 -4.50
C HIS A 227 -4.44 6.26 -3.54
N VAL A 228 -5.09 7.34 -3.98
CA VAL A 228 -5.42 8.51 -3.17
C VAL A 228 -6.93 8.71 -3.17
N TRP A 229 -7.52 8.90 -1.99
CA TRP A 229 -8.91 9.25 -1.79
C TRP A 229 -9.02 10.75 -1.46
N PHE A 230 -9.90 11.42 -2.20
CA PHE A 230 -10.26 12.83 -1.94
C PHE A 230 -11.58 12.94 -1.15
N ASP A 231 -12.34 11.85 -1.11
CA ASP A 231 -13.58 11.70 -0.38
C ASP A 231 -13.65 10.27 0.18
N ILE A 232 -14.59 10.01 1.08
CA ILE A 232 -14.77 8.71 1.77
C ILE A 232 -15.02 7.56 0.78
N ASP A 233 -15.55 7.85 -0.40
CA ASP A 233 -15.94 6.85 -1.40
C ASP A 233 -14.99 6.73 -2.59
N GLY A 234 -14.06 7.66 -2.81
CA GLY A 234 -13.19 7.57 -3.98
C GLY A 234 -12.15 8.66 -4.16
N GLY A 235 -11.38 8.49 -5.22
CA GLY A 235 -10.33 9.39 -5.68
C GLY A 235 -9.67 8.84 -6.93
N LEU A 236 -8.34 8.73 -6.93
CA LEU A 236 -7.55 8.29 -8.08
C LEU A 236 -6.66 7.11 -7.72
N GLY A 237 -6.67 6.09 -8.57
CA GLY A 237 -5.76 4.96 -8.51
C GLY A 237 -4.83 4.92 -9.72
N HIS A 238 -3.67 4.31 -9.53
CA HIS A 238 -2.68 4.01 -10.57
C HIS A 238 -2.08 2.63 -10.30
N VAL A 239 -2.05 1.77 -11.33
CA VAL A 239 -1.37 0.47 -11.26
C VAL A 239 0.10 0.70 -11.62
N VAL A 240 0.99 0.36 -10.69
CA VAL A 240 2.44 0.57 -10.87
C VAL A 240 3.03 -0.66 -11.55
N GLU A 241 3.42 -0.52 -12.82
CA GLU A 241 4.00 -1.62 -13.61
C GLU A 241 5.52 -1.77 -13.38
N ASP A 242 6.27 -0.67 -13.37
CA ASP A 242 7.70 -0.67 -13.05
C ASP A 242 7.98 -0.11 -11.65
N GLU A 243 8.03 -1.02 -10.68
CA GLU A 243 8.41 -0.70 -9.30
C GLU A 243 9.77 0.02 -9.19
N ARG A 244 10.71 -0.18 -10.13
CA ARG A 244 12.07 0.38 -10.01
C ARG A 244 12.10 1.87 -10.26
N ARG A 245 11.17 2.37 -11.07
CA ARG A 245 11.02 3.79 -11.42
C ARG A 245 10.09 4.51 -10.45
N TRP A 246 9.16 3.79 -9.83
CA TRP A 246 8.27 4.36 -8.83
C TRP A 246 9.05 4.88 -7.61
N PRO A 247 8.73 6.08 -7.08
CA PRO A 247 9.41 6.62 -5.90
C PRO A 247 9.33 5.68 -4.70
N LYS A 248 10.47 5.48 -4.04
CA LYS A 248 10.61 4.50 -2.95
C LYS A 248 9.83 4.91 -1.71
N GLY A 249 9.13 3.95 -1.11
CA GLY A 249 8.41 4.18 0.13
C GLY A 249 7.27 5.16 -0.11
N ASP A 250 7.15 6.21 0.69
CA ASP A 250 6.06 7.17 0.57
C ASP A 250 6.40 8.40 -0.32
N LEU A 251 7.56 8.39 -0.98
CA LEU A 251 8.08 9.59 -1.63
C LEU A 251 7.14 10.16 -2.71
N PHE A 252 6.36 9.34 -3.40
CA PHE A 252 5.45 9.81 -4.45
C PHE A 252 4.40 10.77 -3.89
N ALA A 253 3.62 10.33 -2.89
CA ALA A 253 2.62 11.19 -2.25
C ALA A 253 3.28 12.37 -1.53
N ARG A 254 4.43 12.12 -0.89
CA ARG A 254 5.20 13.13 -0.16
C ARG A 254 5.68 14.28 -1.05
N GLU A 255 6.15 13.99 -2.25
CA GLU A 255 6.61 15.01 -3.21
C GLU A 255 5.45 15.86 -3.71
N ILE A 256 4.30 15.25 -4.00
CA ILE A 256 3.09 15.96 -4.45
C ILE A 256 2.57 16.88 -3.33
N VAL A 257 2.29 16.32 -2.15
CA VAL A 257 1.74 17.10 -1.03
C VAL A 257 2.78 18.10 -0.51
N GLY A 258 4.05 17.73 -0.49
CA GLY A 258 5.15 18.63 -0.13
C GLY A 258 5.25 19.83 -1.07
N GLY A 259 5.09 19.62 -2.39
CA GLY A 259 5.02 20.69 -3.38
C GLY A 259 3.79 21.57 -3.19
N MET A 260 2.61 20.98 -2.93
CA MET A 260 1.38 21.73 -2.65
C MET A 260 1.49 22.62 -1.39
N LEU A 261 2.20 22.15 -0.36
CA LEU A 261 2.37 22.84 0.93
C LEU A 261 3.65 23.67 1.03
N ASP A 262 4.39 23.83 -0.08
CA ASP A 262 5.69 24.53 -0.15
C ASP A 262 6.68 24.07 0.95
N LYS A 263 6.79 22.75 1.13
CA LYS A 263 7.73 22.14 2.08
C LYS A 263 9.12 22.02 1.47
N ARG A 264 10.14 22.21 2.31
CA ARG A 264 11.54 22.09 1.89
C ARG A 264 11.86 20.65 1.43
N PRO A 265 12.71 20.47 0.40
CA PRO A 265 13.04 19.14 -0.13
C PRO A 265 13.64 18.17 0.90
N ASP A 266 14.35 18.66 1.91
CA ASP A 266 14.93 17.84 2.99
C ASP A 266 13.85 17.21 3.87
N VAL A 267 12.74 17.91 4.12
CA VAL A 267 11.58 17.38 4.86
C VAL A 267 10.85 16.34 4.01
N VAL A 268 10.64 16.65 2.74
CA VAL A 268 9.93 15.77 1.80
C VAL A 268 10.66 14.43 1.64
N LYS A 269 11.99 14.46 1.43
CA LYS A 269 12.80 13.27 1.15
C LYS A 269 13.12 12.42 2.38
N ARG A 270 12.95 12.95 3.59
CA ARG A 270 13.30 12.24 4.83
C ARG A 270 12.28 11.15 5.12
N GLN A 271 12.77 9.91 5.26
CA GLN A 271 11.97 8.76 5.67
C GLN A 271 12.21 8.48 7.14
N GLY A 272 11.16 8.61 7.94
CA GLY A 272 11.18 8.35 9.36
C GLY A 272 11.11 6.87 9.73
N ARG A 273 11.05 6.63 11.03
CA ARG A 273 10.70 5.35 11.61
C ARG A 273 9.72 5.59 12.75
N TRP A 274 8.78 4.68 12.94
CA TRP A 274 7.92 4.69 14.12
C TRP A 274 8.75 4.48 15.38
N GLN A 275 8.35 5.16 16.45
CA GLN A 275 8.96 5.06 17.76
C GLN A 275 7.85 4.89 18.80
N ARG A 276 8.10 4.04 19.80
CA ARG A 276 7.11 3.75 20.86
C ARG A 276 6.71 5.00 21.64
N SER A 277 7.69 5.86 21.93
CA SER A 277 7.47 7.13 22.61
C SER A 277 7.47 8.26 21.59
N ASP A 278 6.29 8.74 21.23
CA ASP A 278 6.12 9.89 20.36
C ASP A 278 5.38 10.99 21.14
N ARG A 279 6.03 12.15 21.29
CA ARG A 279 5.52 13.26 22.09
C ARG A 279 4.30 13.93 21.48
N ARG A 280 4.02 13.69 20.18
CA ARG A 280 2.88 14.26 19.46
C ARG A 280 1.56 13.56 19.81
N VAL A 281 1.62 12.34 20.34
CA VAL A 281 0.45 11.49 20.63
C VAL A 281 -0.54 12.17 21.57
N GLU A 282 -0.07 12.75 22.67
CA GLU A 282 -0.96 13.39 23.66
C GLU A 282 -1.66 14.63 23.09
N GLY A 283 -0.92 15.43 22.31
CA GLY A 283 -1.48 16.57 21.60
C GLY A 283 -2.54 16.15 20.59
N PHE A 284 -2.29 15.06 19.83
CA PHE A 284 -3.25 14.51 18.89
C PHE A 284 -4.49 13.95 19.60
N ARG A 285 -4.31 13.11 20.63
CA ARG A 285 -5.40 12.53 21.43
C ARG A 285 -6.35 13.59 22.00
N THR A 286 -5.80 14.71 22.44
CA THR A 286 -6.60 15.82 22.99
C THR A 286 -7.57 16.38 21.95
N ARG A 287 -7.12 16.54 20.70
CA ARG A 287 -7.97 17.00 19.58
C ARG A 287 -8.90 15.89 19.06
N TRP A 288 -8.43 14.65 19.07
CA TRP A 288 -9.15 13.48 18.57
C TRP A 288 -10.33 13.05 19.45
N ARG A 289 -10.22 13.20 20.78
CA ARG A 289 -11.18 12.70 21.78
C ARG A 289 -12.66 12.97 21.47
N LYS A 290 -12.99 14.15 20.93
CA LYS A 290 -14.39 14.53 20.62
C LYS A 290 -14.95 13.77 19.40
N PHE A 291 -14.08 13.29 18.53
CA PHE A 291 -14.43 12.63 17.27
C PHE A 291 -14.17 11.12 17.32
N ASP A 292 -13.48 10.66 18.36
CA ASP A 292 -13.13 9.25 18.55
C ASP A 292 -14.38 8.41 18.76
N TRP A 293 -14.69 7.57 17.77
CA TRP A 293 -15.85 6.69 17.83
C TRP A 293 -15.57 5.42 18.63
N THR A 294 -14.29 5.07 18.87
CA THR A 294 -13.95 3.81 19.54
C THR A 294 -14.16 3.84 21.05
N GLY A 295 -14.42 5.02 21.65
CA GLY A 295 -14.71 5.12 23.08
C GLY A 295 -15.90 4.25 23.51
N VAL A 296 -16.89 4.08 22.63
CA VAL A 296 -18.04 3.19 22.89
C VAL A 296 -17.67 1.70 22.95
N LEU A 297 -16.51 1.32 22.42
CA LEU A 297 -16.00 -0.06 22.45
C LEU A 297 -15.21 -0.33 23.73
N THR A 298 -14.65 0.70 24.37
CA THR A 298 -13.86 0.58 25.61
C THR A 298 -14.71 0.76 26.86
N ASP A 299 -15.84 1.45 26.77
CA ASP A 299 -16.74 1.74 27.89
C ASP A 299 -17.87 0.68 28.06
N GLY A 300 -17.72 -0.49 27.40
CA GLY A 300 -18.66 -1.62 27.45
C GLY A 300 -18.24 -2.73 28.42
#